data_AF-A0A954BV50-F1
#
_entry.id   AF-A0A954BV50-F1
#
_cell.length_a   1.000
_cell.length_b   1.000
_cell.length_c   1.000
_cell.angle_alpha   90.00
_cell.angle_beta   90.00
_cell.angle_gamma   90.00
#
_symmetry.space_group_name_H-M   'P 1'
#
loop_
_entity.id
_entity.type
_entity.pdbx_description
1 polymer ?
#
loop_
_entity_poly.entity_id
_entity_poly.type
_entity_poly.pdbx_seq_one_letter_code
_entity_poly.pdbx_strand_id
1 'polypeptide(L)'
;MAHYRTILGIDEAGLGPILGPLTLGYAAFGLSQPLTPAGVLGLDMWDALELGRDAIERKKRPVVCDSKKLYSPAKGVRALEEEVLAWAALAGHNPGDFAAFRDGLCPLAREKPENYDWYAAPPQPFPLEASADRAALRGQALGRSLTAAGFRLQAFGVNPILEGELNQLINRTGNKARAEFDAIARIIGPIWQQHRELAVVCDRQGGRTRYGRSLASEFPEAHIETLHEAKEISTYELTIPEVEGCPRMFIAFMEKGEGHHLPIALASMAAKYMRELMMHQFNAWFHNYDADIKPTAGYYQDGKRWLADTNEMRRKIGVPDERLIRKR
;
A
#
# COMPACT_ATOMS: atom_id res chain seq x y z
N MET A 1 3.63 21.71 20.37
CA MET A 1 4.88 22.19 19.73
C MET A 1 5.06 21.44 18.41
N ALA A 2 5.88 21.95 17.48
CA ALA A 2 6.12 21.29 16.20
C ALA A 2 7.27 20.29 16.34
N HIS A 3 7.02 19.02 16.02
CA HIS A 3 7.98 17.94 16.23
C HIS A 3 8.21 17.12 14.96
N TYR A 4 7.17 16.84 14.18
CA TYR A 4 7.25 15.81 13.15
C TYR A 4 7.99 16.29 11.90
N ARG A 5 9.05 15.57 11.54
CA ARG A 5 9.90 15.87 10.37
C ARG A 5 9.67 14.91 9.20
N THR A 6 8.90 13.86 9.42
CA THR A 6 8.55 12.88 8.39
C THR A 6 7.05 12.65 8.42
N ILE A 7 6.39 12.64 7.27
CA ILE A 7 5.00 12.21 7.13
C ILE A 7 4.95 10.88 6.35
N LEU A 8 4.27 9.89 6.89
CA LEU A 8 4.05 8.56 6.32
C LEU A 8 2.57 8.40 5.98
N GLY A 9 2.26 8.16 4.71
CA GLY A 9 0.95 7.73 4.25
C GLY A 9 0.86 6.21 4.14
N ILE A 10 -0.27 5.64 4.52
CA ILE A 10 -0.58 4.21 4.39
C ILE A 10 -2.01 4.04 3.85
N ASP A 11 -2.18 3.12 2.93
CA ASP A 11 -3.48 2.68 2.42
C ASP A 11 -3.39 1.20 1.96
N GLU A 12 -4.53 0.53 1.87
CA GLU A 12 -4.61 -0.87 1.45
C GLU A 12 -5.33 -1.08 0.11
N ALA A 13 -5.03 -2.20 -0.52
CA ALA A 13 -5.84 -2.74 -1.60
C ALA A 13 -6.07 -4.24 -1.39
N GLY A 14 -7.29 -4.69 -1.67
CA GLY A 14 -7.62 -6.11 -1.62
C GLY A 14 -8.00 -6.64 -0.24
N LEU A 15 -8.56 -5.82 0.66
CA LEU A 15 -9.12 -6.34 1.91
C LEU A 15 -10.37 -7.22 1.71
N GLY A 16 -11.31 -6.80 0.85
CA GLY A 16 -12.59 -7.49 0.62
C GLY A 16 -12.56 -8.84 -0.15
N PRO A 17 -11.68 -9.02 -1.16
CA PRO A 17 -11.55 -10.26 -1.93
C PRO A 17 -11.35 -11.54 -1.10
N ILE A 18 -11.74 -12.67 -1.69
CA ILE A 18 -11.51 -14.04 -1.17
C ILE A 18 -10.35 -14.75 -1.86
N LEU A 19 -9.82 -14.19 -2.94
CA LEU A 19 -8.63 -14.65 -3.67
C LEU A 19 -7.67 -13.47 -3.86
N GLY A 20 -6.40 -13.76 -4.06
CA GLY A 20 -5.37 -12.74 -4.25
C GLY A 20 -4.94 -12.10 -2.93
N PRO A 21 -3.82 -11.37 -2.94
CA PRO A 21 -3.20 -10.85 -1.74
C PRO A 21 -3.98 -9.67 -1.17
N LEU A 22 -3.72 -9.37 0.11
CA LEU A 22 -3.89 -8.04 0.65
C LEU A 22 -2.58 -7.28 0.44
N THR A 23 -2.62 -6.07 -0.10
CA THR A 23 -1.41 -5.26 -0.31
C THR A 23 -1.54 -3.95 0.45
N LEU A 24 -0.52 -3.60 1.23
CA LEU A 24 -0.46 -2.35 1.98
C LEU A 24 0.60 -1.45 1.38
N GLY A 25 0.21 -0.34 0.77
CA GLY A 25 1.13 0.63 0.22
C GLY A 25 1.59 1.60 1.30
N TYR A 26 2.76 2.20 1.11
CA TYR A 26 3.24 3.27 1.96
C TYR A 26 4.13 4.26 1.22
N ALA A 27 4.08 5.52 1.64
CA ALA A 27 4.94 6.58 1.14
C ALA A 27 5.33 7.54 2.28
N ALA A 28 6.63 7.70 2.51
CA ALA A 28 7.18 8.58 3.54
C ALA A 28 7.90 9.78 2.90
N PHE A 29 7.61 10.98 3.41
CA PHE A 29 8.21 12.22 2.95
C PHE A 29 8.85 12.97 4.11
N GLY A 30 10.12 13.33 3.92
CA GLY A 30 10.83 14.25 4.80
C GLY A 30 10.36 15.69 4.56
N LEU A 31 10.23 16.43 5.66
CA LEU A 31 9.74 17.80 5.73
C LEU A 31 10.91 18.75 6.03
N SER A 32 10.96 19.89 5.34
CA SER A 32 11.98 20.91 5.57
C SER A 32 11.86 21.61 6.93
N GLN A 33 10.65 21.67 7.49
CA GLN A 33 10.36 22.20 8.81
C GLN A 33 9.49 21.21 9.60
N PRO A 34 9.70 21.08 10.92
CA PRO A 34 8.84 20.22 11.72
C PRO A 34 7.41 20.76 11.75
N LEU A 35 6.43 19.88 11.78
CA LEU A 35 5.01 20.23 11.87
C LEU A 35 4.42 19.87 13.24
N THR A 36 3.36 20.58 13.61
CA THR A 36 2.44 20.19 14.70
C THR A 36 1.44 19.14 14.18
N PRO A 37 0.68 18.45 15.04
CA PRO A 37 -0.42 17.59 14.59
C PRO A 37 -1.40 18.31 13.65
N ALA A 38 -1.81 19.53 13.98
CA ALA A 38 -2.68 20.34 13.12
C ALA A 38 -2.02 20.71 11.78
N GLY A 39 -0.71 21.00 11.79
CA GLY A 39 0.05 21.26 10.57
C GLY A 39 0.15 20.06 9.65
N VAL A 40 0.30 18.84 10.20
CA VAL A 40 0.26 17.59 9.44
C VAL A 40 -1.10 17.41 8.77
N LEU A 41 -2.19 17.57 9.52
CA LEU A 41 -3.55 17.41 9.01
C LEU A 41 -3.94 18.46 7.96
N GLY A 42 -3.36 19.65 8.02
CA GLY A 42 -3.57 20.73 7.05
C GLY A 42 -2.58 20.74 5.88
N LEU A 43 -1.64 19.79 5.81
CA LEU A 43 -0.59 19.80 4.79
C LEU A 43 -1.13 19.40 3.41
N ASP A 44 -1.15 20.34 2.48
CA ASP A 44 -1.48 20.08 1.08
C ASP A 44 -0.23 19.99 0.20
N MET A 45 0.14 18.76 -0.17
CA MET A 45 1.31 18.52 -1.02
C MET A 45 0.99 18.59 -2.52
N TRP A 46 -0.28 18.54 -2.94
CA TRP A 46 -0.61 18.58 -4.37
C TRP A 46 -0.33 19.95 -4.96
N ASP A 47 -0.75 20.99 -4.25
CA ASP A 47 -0.56 22.36 -4.70
C ASP A 47 0.93 22.72 -4.71
N ALA A 48 1.67 22.30 -3.67
CA ALA A 48 3.10 22.52 -3.56
C ALA A 48 3.93 21.80 -4.65
N LEU A 49 3.45 20.64 -5.13
CA LEU A 49 4.12 19.83 -6.15
C LEU A 49 3.53 20.03 -7.56
N GLU A 50 2.51 20.87 -7.69
CA GLU A 50 1.70 21.05 -8.90
C GLU A 50 1.18 19.74 -9.49
N LEU A 51 0.77 18.78 -8.64
CA LEU A 51 0.25 17.48 -9.06
C LEU A 51 -1.28 17.50 -9.19
N GLY A 52 -1.81 16.73 -10.15
CA GLY A 52 -3.27 16.59 -10.30
C GLY A 52 -3.87 15.63 -9.27
N ARG A 53 -5.11 15.91 -8.86
CA ARG A 53 -5.92 15.09 -7.93
C ARG A 53 -6.94 14.21 -8.66
N ASP A 54 -7.00 14.32 -9.98
CA ASP A 54 -7.93 13.56 -10.82
C ASP A 54 -7.29 13.03 -12.10
N ALA A 55 -7.79 11.88 -12.57
CA ALA A 55 -7.33 11.22 -13.77
C ALA A 55 -7.44 12.10 -15.03
N ILE A 56 -8.40 13.03 -15.09
CA ILE A 56 -8.57 13.93 -16.24
C ILE A 56 -7.38 14.89 -16.41
N GLU A 57 -6.65 15.18 -15.33
CA GLU A 57 -5.53 16.12 -15.33
C GLU A 57 -4.24 15.54 -15.91
N ARG A 58 -4.19 14.20 -16.11
CA ARG A 58 -3.02 13.48 -16.67
C ARG A 58 -2.54 14.00 -18.02
N LYS A 59 -3.42 14.65 -18.78
CA LYS A 59 -3.06 15.27 -20.06
C LYS A 59 -2.17 16.51 -19.90
N LYS A 60 -2.15 17.11 -18.71
CA LYS A 60 -1.46 18.38 -18.41
C LYS A 60 -0.29 18.20 -17.45
N ARG A 61 -0.42 17.29 -16.48
CA ARG A 61 0.53 17.11 -15.37
C ARG A 61 0.49 15.69 -14.82
N PRO A 62 1.53 15.21 -14.11
CA PRO A 62 1.45 13.96 -13.35
C PRO A 62 0.35 14.03 -12.29
N VAL A 63 -0.18 12.87 -11.90
CA VAL A 63 -1.31 12.80 -10.96
C VAL A 63 -1.05 11.80 -9.84
N VAL A 64 -1.55 12.15 -8.66
CA VAL A 64 -1.61 11.25 -7.50
C VAL A 64 -3.02 11.37 -6.97
N CYS A 65 -3.80 10.29 -7.01
CA CYS A 65 -5.22 10.33 -6.63
C CYS A 65 -5.71 8.94 -6.20
N ASP A 66 -6.99 8.86 -5.78
CA ASP A 66 -7.66 7.56 -5.56
C ASP A 66 -7.40 6.61 -6.73
N SER A 67 -6.82 5.46 -6.42
CA SER A 67 -6.42 4.45 -7.40
C SER A 67 -7.61 3.98 -8.27
N LYS A 68 -8.84 4.05 -7.77
CA LYS A 68 -10.08 3.72 -8.50
C LYS A 68 -10.40 4.71 -9.62
N LYS A 69 -9.85 5.93 -9.58
CA LYS A 69 -9.97 6.90 -10.68
C LYS A 69 -9.07 6.54 -11.85
N LEU A 70 -7.87 6.02 -11.55
CA LEU A 70 -6.86 5.63 -12.54
C LEU A 70 -7.06 4.24 -13.12
N TYR A 71 -7.59 3.32 -12.32
CA TYR A 71 -7.74 1.93 -12.69
C TYR A 71 -9.19 1.47 -12.64
N SER A 72 -9.59 0.79 -13.70
CA SER A 72 -10.69 -0.17 -13.70
C SER A 72 -10.35 -1.29 -14.67
N PRO A 73 -10.97 -2.48 -14.56
CA PRO A 73 -10.76 -3.57 -15.51
C PRO A 73 -10.98 -3.14 -16.98
N ALA A 74 -11.88 -2.19 -17.23
CA ALA A 74 -12.15 -1.66 -18.56
C ALA A 74 -11.10 -0.63 -19.05
N LYS A 75 -10.45 0.10 -18.14
CA LYS A 75 -9.44 1.13 -18.48
C LYS A 75 -8.04 0.55 -18.66
N GLY A 76 -7.74 -0.62 -18.09
CA GLY A 76 -6.41 -1.22 -18.07
C GLY A 76 -5.50 -0.63 -16.97
N VAL A 77 -4.28 -1.16 -16.87
CA VAL A 77 -3.34 -0.81 -15.78
C VAL A 77 -2.42 0.36 -16.14
N ARG A 78 -2.26 0.67 -17.44
CA ARG A 78 -1.29 1.66 -17.96
C ARG A 78 -1.23 2.96 -17.17
N ALA A 79 -2.38 3.58 -16.91
CA ALA A 79 -2.43 4.86 -16.23
C ALA A 79 -1.87 4.79 -14.80
N LEU A 80 -2.21 3.73 -14.09
CA LEU A 80 -1.74 3.48 -12.73
C LEU A 80 -0.26 3.09 -12.71
N GLU A 81 0.13 2.19 -13.64
CA GLU A 81 1.51 1.71 -13.78
C GLU A 81 2.48 2.84 -14.12
N GLU A 82 2.13 3.73 -15.06
CA GLU A 82 2.98 4.87 -15.42
C GLU A 82 3.28 5.81 -14.24
N GLU A 83 2.30 6.09 -13.38
CA GLU A 83 2.53 6.94 -12.21
C GLU A 83 3.32 6.20 -11.13
N VAL A 84 2.95 4.96 -10.78
CA VAL A 84 3.64 4.18 -9.73
C VAL A 84 5.09 3.91 -10.08
N LEU A 85 5.40 3.56 -11.33
CA LEU A 85 6.78 3.34 -11.75
C LEU A 85 7.61 4.62 -11.73
N ALA A 86 7.01 5.80 -11.95
CA ALA A 86 7.72 7.07 -11.83
C ALA A 86 8.15 7.34 -10.38
N TRP A 87 7.26 7.08 -9.41
CA TRP A 87 7.58 7.18 -7.98
C TRP A 87 8.58 6.10 -7.53
N ALA A 88 8.47 4.88 -8.06
CA ALA A 88 9.43 3.81 -7.77
C ALA A 88 10.83 4.14 -8.32
N ALA A 89 10.92 4.68 -9.54
CA ALA A 89 12.18 5.13 -10.11
C ALA A 89 12.80 6.28 -9.30
N LEU A 90 11.99 7.23 -8.83
CA LEU A 90 12.43 8.29 -7.91
C LEU A 90 12.96 7.71 -6.58
N ALA A 91 12.35 6.64 -6.07
CA ALA A 91 12.82 5.92 -4.89
C ALA A 91 14.10 5.09 -5.14
N GLY A 92 14.61 5.06 -6.37
CA GLY A 92 15.83 4.33 -6.75
C GLY A 92 15.60 2.88 -7.17
N HIS A 93 14.35 2.46 -7.36
CA HIS A 93 14.04 1.12 -7.88
C HIS A 93 14.15 1.08 -9.41
N ASN A 94 14.52 -0.08 -9.97
CA ASN A 94 14.60 -0.26 -11.42
C ASN A 94 13.25 -0.71 -12.01
N PRO A 95 12.49 0.16 -12.70
CA PRO A 95 11.17 -0.21 -13.25
C PRO A 95 11.25 -1.10 -14.50
N GLY A 96 12.44 -1.42 -15.02
CA GLY A 96 12.63 -2.28 -16.20
C GLY A 96 12.95 -3.75 -15.88
N ASP A 97 13.20 -4.08 -14.62
CA ASP A 97 13.49 -5.43 -14.16
C ASP A 97 12.53 -5.78 -13.01
N PHE A 98 11.64 -6.74 -13.25
CA PHE A 98 10.62 -7.12 -12.26
C PHE A 98 11.23 -7.61 -10.95
N ALA A 99 12.32 -8.37 -10.98
CA ALA A 99 12.92 -8.91 -9.76
C ALA A 99 13.50 -7.77 -8.92
N ALA A 100 14.29 -6.89 -9.54
CA ALA A 100 14.85 -5.72 -8.88
C ALA A 100 13.76 -4.74 -8.41
N PHE A 101 12.71 -4.54 -9.21
CA PHE A 101 11.55 -3.71 -8.86
C PHE A 101 10.83 -4.26 -7.63
N ARG A 102 10.49 -5.56 -7.65
CA ARG A 102 9.76 -6.23 -6.57
C ARG A 102 10.57 -6.21 -5.28
N ASP A 103 11.84 -6.59 -5.34
CA ASP A 103 12.69 -6.66 -4.15
C ASP A 103 12.91 -5.25 -3.54
N GLY A 104 13.03 -4.23 -4.40
CA GLY A 104 13.13 -2.84 -3.98
C GLY A 104 11.83 -2.27 -3.39
N LEU A 105 10.69 -2.53 -4.03
CA LEU A 105 9.40 -1.98 -3.63
C LEU A 105 8.75 -2.75 -2.46
N CYS A 106 9.10 -4.02 -2.26
CA CYS A 106 8.53 -4.87 -1.21
C CYS A 106 9.53 -5.27 -0.10
N PRO A 107 10.31 -4.35 0.48
CA PRO A 107 11.38 -4.69 1.43
C PRO A 107 10.83 -5.20 2.78
N LEU A 108 9.53 -5.01 3.05
CA LEU A 108 8.84 -5.44 4.27
C LEU A 108 8.04 -6.74 4.10
N ALA A 109 8.04 -7.34 2.90
CA ALA A 109 7.39 -8.61 2.65
C ALA A 109 8.04 -9.71 3.51
N ARG A 110 7.21 -10.49 4.21
CA ARG A 110 7.70 -11.59 5.06
C ARG A 110 7.70 -12.93 4.33
N GLU A 111 6.66 -13.19 3.54
CA GLU A 111 6.59 -14.37 2.70
C GLU A 111 7.16 -14.11 1.32
N LYS A 112 7.90 -15.10 0.82
CA LYS A 112 8.44 -15.11 -0.53
C LYS A 112 7.34 -15.50 -1.52
N PRO A 113 7.07 -14.70 -2.57
CA PRO A 113 6.08 -15.06 -3.59
C PRO A 113 6.37 -16.41 -4.26
N GLU A 114 7.63 -16.82 -4.33
CA GLU A 114 8.05 -18.12 -4.86
C GLU A 114 7.50 -19.33 -4.08
N ASN A 115 7.00 -19.11 -2.86
CA ASN A 115 6.26 -20.12 -2.10
C ASN A 115 4.84 -20.35 -2.63
N TYR A 116 4.41 -19.63 -3.67
CA TYR A 116 3.09 -19.74 -4.29
C TYR A 116 3.28 -19.96 -5.79
N ASP A 117 2.73 -21.06 -6.31
CA ASP A 117 2.99 -21.52 -7.67
C ASP A 117 2.65 -20.44 -8.72
N TRP A 118 1.59 -19.68 -8.44
CA TRP A 118 1.08 -18.62 -9.30
C TRP A 118 1.79 -17.26 -9.16
N TYR A 119 2.77 -17.12 -8.27
CA TYR A 119 3.64 -15.94 -8.18
C TYR A 119 5.12 -16.25 -8.43
N ALA A 120 5.46 -17.50 -8.73
CA ALA A 120 6.84 -17.92 -8.90
C ALA A 120 7.49 -17.35 -10.19
N ALA A 121 6.70 -17.19 -11.25
CA ALA A 121 7.18 -16.62 -12.51
C ALA A 121 6.89 -15.11 -12.57
N PRO A 122 7.85 -14.30 -13.04
CA PRO A 122 7.62 -12.87 -13.23
C PRO A 122 6.54 -12.62 -14.29
N PRO A 123 5.78 -11.50 -14.19
CA PRO A 123 4.90 -11.07 -15.26
C PRO A 123 5.71 -10.81 -16.54
N GLN A 124 5.13 -11.18 -17.69
CA GLN A 124 5.74 -10.99 -19.01
C GLN A 124 4.69 -10.44 -19.98
N PRO A 125 4.89 -9.23 -20.55
CA PRO A 125 6.03 -8.34 -20.35
C PRO A 125 6.04 -7.68 -18.94
N PHE A 126 7.17 -7.09 -18.56
CA PHE A 126 7.23 -6.13 -17.45
C PHE A 126 8.03 -4.88 -17.87
N PRO A 127 7.52 -3.66 -17.65
CA PRO A 127 6.15 -3.32 -17.24
C PRO A 127 5.06 -3.91 -18.14
N LEU A 128 3.81 -4.02 -17.65
CA LEU A 128 2.72 -4.63 -18.41
C LEU A 128 2.29 -3.78 -19.62
N GLU A 129 2.15 -2.46 -19.42
CA GLU A 129 1.66 -1.51 -20.43
C GLU A 129 2.47 -0.19 -20.49
N ALA A 130 3.21 0.15 -19.44
CA ALA A 130 4.00 1.37 -19.33
C ALA A 130 5.42 1.23 -19.94
N SER A 131 6.12 2.36 -20.05
CA SER A 131 7.53 2.40 -20.47
C SER A 131 8.42 2.72 -19.27
N ALA A 132 9.36 1.83 -18.97
CA ALA A 132 10.35 1.99 -17.89
C ALA A 132 11.18 3.28 -18.06
N ASP A 133 11.64 3.58 -19.28
CA ASP A 133 12.40 4.80 -19.57
C ASP A 133 11.58 6.08 -19.31
N ARG A 134 10.31 6.08 -19.73
CA ARG A 134 9.42 7.22 -19.46
C ARG A 134 9.16 7.38 -17.96
N ALA A 135 9.00 6.28 -17.24
CA ALA A 135 8.85 6.31 -15.79
C ALA A 135 10.10 6.90 -15.11
N ALA A 136 11.31 6.50 -15.52
CA ALA A 136 12.56 7.05 -14.99
C ALA A 136 12.70 8.57 -15.22
N LEU A 137 12.40 9.05 -16.44
CA LEU A 137 12.41 10.49 -16.75
C LEU A 137 11.38 11.27 -15.91
N ARG A 138 10.18 10.72 -15.73
CA ARG A 138 9.16 11.31 -14.86
C ARG A 138 9.59 11.34 -13.40
N GLY A 139 10.20 10.26 -12.90
CA GLY A 139 10.75 10.19 -11.54
C GLY A 139 11.77 11.29 -11.27
N GLN A 140 12.68 11.56 -12.22
CA GLN A 140 13.63 12.68 -12.11
C GLN A 140 12.94 14.04 -12.05
N ALA A 141 11.88 14.25 -12.85
CA ALA A 141 11.10 15.48 -12.81
C ALA A 141 10.39 15.66 -11.46
N LEU A 142 9.75 14.60 -10.94
CA LEU A 142 9.14 14.58 -9.61
C LEU A 142 10.15 14.91 -8.51
N GLY A 143 11.37 14.36 -8.60
CA GLY A 143 12.45 14.64 -7.64
C GLY A 143 12.85 16.11 -7.59
N ARG A 144 12.88 16.79 -8.74
CA ARG A 144 13.10 18.24 -8.80
C ARG A 144 11.96 19.02 -8.17
N SER A 145 10.70 18.66 -8.46
CA SER A 145 9.52 19.30 -7.86
C SER A 145 9.50 19.14 -6.33
N LEU A 146 9.79 17.94 -5.81
CA LEU A 146 9.90 17.69 -4.37
C LEU A 146 10.97 18.57 -3.73
N THR A 147 12.16 18.61 -4.33
CA THR A 147 13.28 19.41 -3.80
C THR A 147 12.92 20.90 -3.76
N ALA A 148 12.31 21.42 -4.84
CA ALA A 148 11.87 22.81 -4.92
C ALA A 148 10.79 23.16 -3.88
N ALA A 149 9.89 22.21 -3.59
CA ALA A 149 8.84 22.35 -2.60
C ALA A 149 9.28 22.04 -1.15
N GLY A 150 10.56 21.71 -0.92
CA GLY A 150 11.09 21.43 0.42
C GLY A 150 10.68 20.05 0.97
N PHE A 151 10.39 19.10 0.10
CA PHE A 151 10.09 17.71 0.43
C PHE A 151 11.19 16.76 -0.06
N ARG A 152 11.29 15.59 0.55
CA ARG A 152 12.12 14.48 0.07
C ARG A 152 11.38 13.17 0.21
N LEU A 153 11.29 12.37 -0.85
CA LEU A 153 10.81 10.99 -0.72
C LEU A 153 11.84 10.19 0.09
N GLN A 154 11.44 9.69 1.26
CA GLN A 154 12.30 8.93 2.18
C GLN A 154 12.04 7.44 2.12
N ALA A 155 10.80 7.03 1.87
CA ALA A 155 10.43 5.64 1.65
C ALA A 155 9.24 5.57 0.70
N PHE A 156 9.19 4.54 -0.14
CA PHE A 156 8.06 4.23 -0.99
C PHE A 156 8.04 2.73 -1.22
N GLY A 157 6.91 2.08 -0.94
CA GLY A 157 6.86 0.63 -1.06
C GLY A 157 5.49 0.04 -0.87
N VAL A 158 5.45 -1.29 -0.93
CA VAL A 158 4.26 -2.12 -0.71
C VAL A 158 4.63 -3.29 0.17
N ASN A 159 3.79 -3.62 1.15
CA ASN A 159 3.87 -4.86 1.90
C ASN A 159 2.75 -5.80 1.42
N PRO A 160 3.04 -6.77 0.53
CA PRO A 160 2.09 -7.80 0.16
C PRO A 160 1.96 -8.82 1.29
N ILE A 161 0.73 -9.03 1.75
CA ILE A 161 0.33 -10.10 2.64
C ILE A 161 -0.34 -11.18 1.79
N LEU A 162 0.40 -12.27 1.55
CA LEU A 162 -0.04 -13.37 0.69
C LEU A 162 -1.19 -14.14 1.32
N GLU A 163 -1.92 -14.95 0.53
CA GLU A 163 -3.16 -15.57 0.95
C GLU A 163 -2.98 -16.50 2.16
N GLY A 164 -1.95 -17.34 2.13
CA GLY A 164 -1.59 -18.22 3.24
C GLY A 164 -1.13 -17.45 4.47
N GLU A 165 -0.33 -16.40 4.27
CA GLU A 165 0.12 -15.51 5.35
C GLU A 165 -1.08 -14.84 6.05
N LEU A 166 -1.99 -14.29 5.26
CA LEU A 166 -3.19 -13.63 5.77
C LEU A 166 -4.06 -14.63 6.53
N ASN A 167 -4.19 -15.86 6.02
CA ASN A 167 -4.91 -16.93 6.72
C ASN A 167 -4.31 -17.23 8.09
N GLN A 168 -2.99 -17.30 8.18
CA GLN A 168 -2.29 -17.50 9.45
C GLN A 168 -2.48 -16.31 10.40
N LEU A 169 -2.41 -15.07 9.90
CA LEU A 169 -2.64 -13.86 10.69
C LEU A 169 -4.07 -13.77 11.23
N ILE A 170 -5.06 -14.12 10.41
CA ILE A 170 -6.47 -14.16 10.84
C ILE A 170 -6.66 -15.22 11.93
N ASN A 171 -6.07 -16.41 11.78
CA ASN A 171 -6.15 -17.46 12.81
C ASN A 171 -5.50 -17.01 14.12
N ARG A 172 -4.33 -16.38 14.06
CA ARG A 172 -3.58 -15.92 15.24
C ARG A 172 -4.32 -14.82 16.00
N THR A 173 -4.90 -13.86 15.29
CA THR A 173 -5.57 -12.71 15.91
C THR A 173 -7.05 -12.96 16.23
N GLY A 174 -7.63 -14.02 15.64
CA GLY A 174 -9.04 -14.37 15.72
C GLY A 174 -9.96 -13.33 15.06
N ASN A 175 -9.41 -12.33 14.36
CA ASN A 175 -10.19 -11.22 13.81
C ASN A 175 -9.47 -10.57 12.63
N LYS A 176 -10.14 -10.50 11.47
CA LYS A 176 -9.59 -9.91 10.25
C LYS A 176 -9.12 -8.47 10.40
N ALA A 177 -9.89 -7.62 11.09
CA ALA A 177 -9.51 -6.22 11.30
C ALA A 177 -8.33 -6.07 12.27
N ARG A 178 -8.08 -7.07 13.15
CA ARG A 178 -6.84 -7.11 13.94
C ARG A 178 -5.67 -7.56 13.07
N ALA A 179 -5.81 -8.64 12.32
CA ALA A 179 -4.80 -9.11 11.37
C ALA A 179 -4.32 -8.03 10.38
N GLU A 180 -5.23 -7.20 9.89
CA GLU A 180 -4.91 -6.06 9.05
C GLU A 180 -4.10 -4.98 9.80
N PHE A 181 -4.48 -4.67 11.03
CA PHE A 181 -3.73 -3.71 11.84
C PHE A 181 -2.33 -4.22 12.21
N ASP A 182 -2.20 -5.50 12.57
CA ASP A 182 -0.89 -6.15 12.74
C ASP A 182 -0.04 -5.98 11.47
N ALA A 183 -0.64 -6.07 10.28
CA ALA A 183 0.06 -5.90 9.02
C ALA A 183 0.48 -4.44 8.75
N ILE A 184 -0.33 -3.46 9.15
CA ILE A 184 0.00 -2.03 9.10
C ILE A 184 1.12 -1.70 10.09
N ALA A 185 1.12 -2.28 11.28
CA ALA A 185 2.16 -2.08 12.28
C ALA A 185 3.54 -2.54 11.80
N ARG A 186 3.60 -3.54 10.90
CA ARG A 186 4.85 -3.96 10.23
C ARG A 186 5.46 -2.89 9.34
N ILE A 187 4.66 -1.91 8.90
CA ILE A 187 5.15 -0.74 8.16
C ILE A 187 5.52 0.38 9.14
N ILE A 188 4.61 0.70 10.07
CA ILE A 188 4.81 1.80 11.02
C ILE A 188 6.06 1.58 11.89
N GLY A 189 6.25 0.38 12.45
CA GLY A 189 7.33 0.09 13.38
C GLY A 189 8.72 0.38 12.80
N PRO A 190 9.14 -0.28 11.71
CA PRO A 190 10.44 -0.02 11.08
C PRO A 190 10.64 1.45 10.66
N ILE A 191 9.60 2.10 10.14
CA ILE A 191 9.69 3.50 9.72
C ILE A 191 9.82 4.41 10.94
N TRP A 192 9.13 4.16 12.05
CA TRP A 192 9.26 4.96 13.28
C TRP A 192 10.62 4.77 13.95
N GLN A 193 11.19 3.56 13.89
CA GLN A 193 12.56 3.31 14.34
C GLN A 193 13.58 4.13 13.55
N GLN A 194 13.40 4.27 12.23
CA GLN A 194 14.27 5.07 11.38
C GLN A 194 13.99 6.58 11.49
N HIS A 195 12.73 6.96 11.65
CA HIS A 195 12.23 8.33 11.68
C HIS A 195 11.60 8.62 13.05
N ARG A 196 12.43 9.01 14.02
CA ARG A 196 12.04 9.13 15.43
C ARG A 196 10.99 10.21 15.72
N GLU A 197 10.80 11.16 14.80
CA GLU A 197 9.79 12.22 14.84
C GLU A 197 8.82 12.06 13.64
N LEU A 198 7.88 11.12 13.77
CA LEU A 198 7.03 10.63 12.67
C LEU A 198 5.59 11.12 12.79
N ALA A 199 5.01 11.56 11.68
CA ALA A 199 3.57 11.69 11.53
C ALA A 199 3.07 10.58 10.60
N VAL A 200 2.06 9.83 11.02
CA VAL A 200 1.41 8.79 10.23
C VAL A 200 0.00 9.24 9.89
N VAL A 201 -0.35 9.22 8.62
CA VAL A 201 -1.70 9.44 8.13
C VAL A 201 -2.12 8.16 7.39
N CYS A 202 -3.26 7.60 7.76
CA CYS A 202 -3.70 6.31 7.27
C CYS A 202 -5.16 6.40 6.84
N ASP A 203 -5.50 5.84 5.67
CA ASP A 203 -6.92 5.59 5.39
C ASP A 203 -7.46 4.60 6.41
N ARG A 204 -8.72 4.80 6.80
CA ARG A 204 -9.34 4.06 7.89
C ARG A 204 -9.72 2.65 7.43
N GLN A 205 -9.22 1.66 8.16
CA GLN A 205 -9.52 0.26 7.91
C GLN A 205 -10.95 -0.09 8.35
N GLY A 206 -11.85 -0.22 7.37
CA GLY A 206 -13.23 -0.59 7.61
C GLY A 206 -13.96 0.40 8.54
N GLY A 207 -14.81 -0.12 9.43
CA GLY A 207 -15.67 0.69 10.31
C GLY A 207 -15.04 1.10 11.65
N ARG A 208 -13.72 0.90 11.86
CA ARG A 208 -13.08 1.15 13.15
C ARG A 208 -12.91 2.65 13.39
N THR A 209 -13.34 3.11 14.57
CA THR A 209 -13.20 4.52 15.01
C THR A 209 -12.41 4.66 16.31
N ARG A 210 -11.84 3.56 16.82
CA ARG A 210 -11.02 3.55 18.04
C ARG A 210 -9.86 2.59 17.87
N TYR A 211 -8.66 3.11 18.00
CA TYR A 211 -7.40 2.41 17.71
C TYR A 211 -6.50 2.27 18.94
N GLY A 212 -6.78 2.96 20.06
CA GLY A 212 -5.90 2.97 21.23
C GLY A 212 -5.49 1.58 21.74
N ARG A 213 -6.42 0.61 21.78
CA ARG A 213 -6.09 -0.78 22.17
C ARG A 213 -5.19 -1.49 21.16
N SER A 214 -5.43 -1.27 19.87
CA SER A 214 -4.61 -1.85 18.81
C SER A 214 -3.20 -1.25 18.82
N LEU A 215 -3.10 0.06 18.99
CA LEU A 215 -1.82 0.76 19.14
C LEU A 215 -1.06 0.28 20.39
N ALA A 216 -1.72 0.13 21.53
CA ALA A 216 -1.09 -0.38 22.76
C ALA A 216 -0.60 -1.82 22.63
N SER A 217 -1.28 -2.63 21.82
CA SER A 217 -0.89 -4.02 21.56
C SER A 217 0.34 -4.11 20.66
N GLU A 218 0.45 -3.24 19.66
CA GLU A 218 1.55 -3.26 18.68
C GLU A 218 2.78 -2.47 19.13
N PHE A 219 2.60 -1.46 20.00
CA PHE A 219 3.65 -0.60 20.55
C PHE A 219 3.58 -0.58 22.09
N PRO A 220 3.80 -1.72 22.77
CA PRO A 220 3.64 -1.84 24.22
C PRO A 220 4.61 -0.96 25.03
N GLU A 221 5.72 -0.54 24.43
CA GLU A 221 6.70 0.37 25.02
C GLU A 221 6.28 1.84 24.96
N ALA A 222 5.32 2.19 24.10
CA ALA A 222 4.92 3.57 23.90
C ALA A 222 3.84 3.99 24.90
N HIS A 223 4.01 5.17 25.50
CA HIS A 223 2.92 5.89 26.13
C HIS A 223 1.99 6.42 25.06
N ILE A 224 0.67 6.16 25.19
CA ILE A 224 -0.34 6.52 24.19
C ILE A 224 -1.31 7.54 24.77
N GLU A 225 -1.37 8.70 24.13
CA GLU A 225 -2.36 9.74 24.39
C GLU A 225 -3.41 9.76 23.27
N THR A 226 -4.68 9.61 23.64
CA THR A 226 -5.80 9.80 22.71
C THR A 226 -6.08 11.29 22.59
N LEU A 227 -5.81 11.87 21.41
CA LEU A 227 -6.06 13.28 21.15
C LEU A 227 -7.50 13.53 20.69
N HIS A 228 -8.03 12.65 19.84
CA HIS A 228 -9.39 12.76 19.28
C HIS A 228 -9.91 11.41 18.79
N GLU A 229 -11.18 11.10 19.02
CA GLU A 229 -11.88 9.95 18.44
C GLU A 229 -13.25 10.39 17.95
N ALA A 230 -13.43 10.48 16.64
CA ALA A 230 -14.69 10.76 15.98
C ALA A 230 -14.93 9.77 14.85
N LYS A 231 -16.09 9.90 14.20
CA LYS A 231 -16.45 9.03 13.07
C LYS A 231 -15.50 9.26 11.89
N GLU A 232 -15.23 10.52 11.56
CA GLU A 232 -14.47 10.92 10.38
C GLU A 232 -12.96 10.76 10.57
N ILE A 233 -12.46 10.95 11.80
CA ILE A 233 -11.03 10.89 12.12
C ILE A 233 -10.79 10.44 13.56
N SER A 234 -9.73 9.65 13.77
CA SER A 234 -9.21 9.27 15.09
C SER A 234 -7.72 9.54 15.15
N THR A 235 -7.25 10.29 16.14
CA THR A 235 -5.86 10.73 16.26
C THR A 235 -5.26 10.42 17.62
N TYR A 236 -4.00 10.00 17.62
CA TYR A 236 -3.25 9.61 18.82
C TYR A 236 -1.84 10.19 18.77
N GLU A 237 -1.25 10.40 19.94
CA GLU A 237 0.18 10.65 20.10
C GLU A 237 0.80 9.48 20.87
N LEU A 238 1.91 8.97 20.34
CA LEU A 238 2.72 7.92 20.94
C LEU A 238 4.10 8.48 21.25
N THR A 239 4.60 8.23 22.46
CA THR A 239 5.94 8.66 22.89
C THR A 239 6.64 7.54 23.64
N ILE A 240 7.96 7.46 23.55
CA ILE A 240 8.77 6.54 24.37
C ILE A 240 9.79 7.35 25.18
N PRO A 241 9.39 7.94 26.34
CA PRO A 241 10.22 8.85 27.12
C PRO A 241 11.54 8.24 27.61
N GLU A 242 11.56 6.93 27.84
CA GLU A 242 12.71 6.20 28.37
C GLU A 242 13.85 6.02 27.35
N VAL A 243 13.59 6.33 26.07
CA VAL A 243 14.56 6.19 24.99
C VAL A 243 15.15 7.55 24.63
N GLU A 244 16.48 7.61 24.45
CA GLU A 244 17.19 8.83 24.04
C GLU A 244 16.54 9.50 22.82
N GLY A 245 16.40 10.83 22.90
CA GLY A 245 15.70 11.64 21.90
C GLY A 245 14.16 11.58 21.99
N CYS A 246 13.59 10.80 22.92
CA CYS A 246 12.14 10.67 23.16
C CYS A 246 11.36 10.50 21.83
N PRO A 247 11.52 9.36 21.13
CA PRO A 247 10.80 9.13 19.88
C PRO A 247 9.31 9.38 20.05
N ARG A 248 8.74 10.06 19.05
CA ARG A 248 7.39 10.58 19.05
C ARG A 248 6.73 10.29 17.72
N MET A 249 5.52 9.78 17.79
CA MET A 249 4.67 9.52 16.64
C MET A 249 3.30 10.14 16.82
N PHE A 250 2.89 10.99 15.90
CA PHE A 250 1.48 11.32 15.72
C PHE A 250 0.89 10.35 14.72
N ILE A 251 -0.31 9.83 14.98
CA ILE A 251 -1.01 8.97 14.03
C ILE A 251 -2.46 9.40 13.88
N ALA A 252 -2.92 9.52 12.63
CA ALA A 252 -4.28 9.84 12.26
C ALA A 252 -4.86 8.75 11.34
N PHE A 253 -5.99 8.18 11.74
CA PHE A 253 -6.82 7.31 10.92
C PHE A 253 -8.03 8.11 10.45
N MET A 254 -8.27 8.18 9.14
CA MET A 254 -9.28 9.06 8.57
C MET A 254 -10.09 8.39 7.48
N GLU A 255 -11.36 8.77 7.37
CA GLU A 255 -12.21 8.37 6.27
C GLU A 255 -11.79 9.04 4.96
N LYS A 256 -11.55 8.25 3.90
CA LYS A 256 -11.19 8.75 2.57
C LYS A 256 -9.90 9.57 2.59
N GLY A 257 -8.92 9.09 3.35
CA GLY A 257 -7.64 9.78 3.56
C GLY A 257 -6.89 10.09 2.27
N GLU A 258 -7.08 9.30 1.22
CA GLU A 258 -6.53 9.51 -0.12
C GLU A 258 -7.03 10.80 -0.78
N GLY A 259 -8.18 11.32 -0.35
CA GLY A 259 -8.68 12.63 -0.79
C GLY A 259 -8.05 13.80 -0.05
N HIS A 260 -7.39 13.55 1.09
CA HIS A 260 -6.90 14.57 2.01
C HIS A 260 -5.38 14.65 2.06
N HIS A 261 -4.66 13.53 1.88
CA HIS A 261 -3.21 13.49 1.99
C HIS A 261 -2.55 12.75 0.82
N LEU A 262 -1.63 13.44 0.14
CA LEU A 262 -0.89 12.89 -1.00
C LEU A 262 -0.13 11.60 -0.64
N PRO A 263 0.51 11.48 0.54
CA PRO A 263 1.12 10.23 0.95
C PRO A 263 0.15 9.05 0.98
N ILE A 264 -1.10 9.24 1.41
CA ILE A 264 -2.13 8.17 1.41
C ILE A 264 -2.53 7.83 -0.02
N ALA A 265 -2.79 8.83 -0.85
CA ALA A 265 -3.15 8.59 -2.26
C ALA A 265 -2.04 7.85 -3.02
N LEU A 266 -0.79 8.20 -2.79
CA LEU A 266 0.35 7.51 -3.40
C LEU A 266 0.49 6.07 -2.88
N ALA A 267 0.31 5.86 -1.57
CA ALA A 267 0.24 4.53 -0.97
C ALA A 267 -0.88 3.68 -1.61
N SER A 268 -2.07 4.26 -1.79
CA SER A 268 -3.22 3.63 -2.45
C SER A 268 -2.88 3.13 -3.85
N MET A 269 -2.23 3.99 -4.64
CA MET A 269 -1.81 3.67 -6.00
C MET A 269 -0.80 2.53 -6.02
N ALA A 270 0.20 2.56 -5.14
CA ALA A 270 1.21 1.50 -5.03
C ALA A 270 0.59 0.16 -4.62
N ALA A 271 -0.26 0.16 -3.58
CA ALA A 271 -1.00 -1.01 -3.12
C ALA A 271 -1.82 -1.60 -4.27
N LYS A 272 -2.62 -0.76 -4.93
CA LYS A 272 -3.46 -1.17 -6.05
C LYS A 272 -2.65 -1.75 -7.19
N TYR A 273 -1.55 -1.09 -7.59
CA TYR A 273 -0.72 -1.56 -8.69
C TYR A 273 -0.11 -2.93 -8.40
N MET A 274 0.52 -3.10 -7.23
CA MET A 274 1.09 -4.38 -6.84
C MET A 274 0.02 -5.48 -6.80
N ARG A 275 -1.17 -5.17 -6.28
CA ARG A 275 -2.27 -6.12 -6.28
C ARG A 275 -2.67 -6.55 -7.69
N GLU A 276 -2.83 -5.62 -8.62
CA GLU A 276 -3.21 -5.95 -10.00
C GLU A 276 -2.08 -6.72 -10.72
N LEU A 277 -0.81 -6.41 -10.45
CA LEU A 277 0.34 -7.14 -10.98
C LEU A 277 0.40 -8.58 -10.45
N MET A 278 0.06 -8.79 -9.18
CA MET A 278 -0.06 -10.13 -8.59
C MET A 278 -1.29 -10.86 -9.13
N MET A 279 -2.44 -10.20 -9.26
CA MET A 279 -3.62 -10.80 -9.89
C MET A 279 -3.39 -11.15 -11.37
N HIS A 280 -2.54 -10.40 -12.08
CA HIS A 280 -2.13 -10.74 -13.43
C HIS A 280 -1.35 -12.06 -13.47
N GLN A 281 -0.31 -12.20 -12.64
CA GLN A 281 0.45 -13.45 -12.50
C GLN A 281 -0.46 -14.62 -12.07
N PHE A 282 -1.35 -14.37 -11.10
CA PHE A 282 -2.35 -15.34 -10.65
C PHE A 282 -3.17 -15.88 -11.81
N ASN A 283 -3.81 -15.00 -12.59
CA ASN A 283 -4.67 -15.42 -13.68
C ASN A 283 -3.87 -16.07 -14.82
N ALA A 284 -2.67 -15.55 -15.13
CA ALA A 284 -1.81 -16.11 -16.16
C ALA A 284 -1.38 -17.56 -15.84
N TRP A 285 -1.06 -17.84 -14.58
CA TRP A 285 -0.66 -19.19 -14.16
C TRP A 285 -1.79 -20.21 -14.36
N PHE A 286 -3.01 -19.89 -13.94
CA PHE A 286 -4.15 -20.79 -14.12
C PHE A 286 -4.57 -20.91 -15.60
N HIS A 287 -4.44 -19.83 -16.37
CA HIS A 287 -4.72 -19.84 -17.81
C HIS A 287 -3.80 -20.79 -18.60
N ASN A 288 -2.57 -21.05 -18.11
CA ASN A 288 -1.68 -22.03 -18.72
C ASN A 288 -2.17 -23.48 -18.62
N TYR A 289 -3.09 -23.77 -17.68
CA TYR A 289 -3.69 -25.10 -17.53
C TYR A 289 -5.00 -25.24 -18.29
N ASP A 290 -5.73 -24.13 -18.45
CA ASP A 290 -7.00 -24.08 -19.17
C ASP A 290 -7.26 -22.66 -19.67
N ALA A 291 -7.18 -22.50 -20.99
CA ALA A 291 -7.28 -21.22 -21.68
C ALA A 291 -8.72 -20.66 -21.69
N ASP A 292 -9.74 -21.48 -21.41
CA ASP A 292 -11.14 -21.06 -21.43
C ASP A 292 -11.58 -20.44 -20.09
N ILE A 293 -10.72 -20.49 -19.05
CA ILE A 293 -11.02 -19.89 -17.75
C ILE A 293 -11.07 -18.38 -17.86
N LYS A 294 -12.24 -17.83 -17.51
CA LYS A 294 -12.42 -16.39 -17.36
C LYS A 294 -11.66 -15.89 -16.14
N PRO A 295 -10.84 -14.83 -16.27
CA PRO A 295 -10.03 -14.30 -15.17
C PRO A 295 -10.90 -13.81 -14.01
N THR A 296 -10.31 -13.75 -12.82
CA THR A 296 -10.95 -13.27 -11.59
C THR A 296 -10.22 -12.07 -11.02
N ALA A 297 -10.98 -11.13 -10.47
CA ALA A 297 -10.48 -10.07 -9.61
C ALA A 297 -10.47 -10.49 -8.12
N GLY A 298 -10.99 -11.68 -7.80
CA GLY A 298 -11.00 -12.29 -6.47
C GLY A 298 -12.11 -11.83 -5.54
N TYR A 299 -12.97 -10.90 -5.97
CA TYR A 299 -14.11 -10.44 -5.16
C TYR A 299 -15.14 -11.53 -4.94
N TYR A 300 -15.95 -11.45 -3.90
CA TYR A 300 -16.77 -12.58 -3.44
C TYR A 300 -17.60 -13.29 -4.53
N GLN A 301 -18.35 -12.56 -5.35
CA GLN A 301 -19.20 -13.14 -6.39
C GLN A 301 -18.37 -13.73 -7.53
N ASP A 302 -17.46 -12.93 -8.09
CA ASP A 302 -16.56 -13.33 -9.18
C ASP A 302 -15.61 -14.47 -8.77
N GLY A 303 -15.01 -14.39 -7.59
CA GLY A 303 -14.14 -15.41 -7.03
C GLY A 303 -14.87 -16.72 -6.74
N LYS A 304 -16.14 -16.69 -6.31
CA LYS A 304 -16.94 -17.91 -6.16
C LYS A 304 -17.21 -18.59 -7.50
N ARG A 305 -17.54 -17.81 -8.54
CA ARG A 305 -17.65 -18.31 -9.91
C ARG A 305 -16.32 -18.96 -10.32
N TRP A 306 -15.22 -18.23 -10.18
CA TRP A 306 -13.90 -18.72 -10.56
C TRP A 306 -13.50 -20.01 -9.80
N LEU A 307 -13.80 -20.11 -8.50
CA LEU A 307 -13.54 -21.32 -7.72
C LEU A 307 -14.35 -22.53 -8.19
N ALA A 308 -15.59 -22.31 -8.66
CA ALA A 308 -16.42 -23.35 -9.25
C ALA A 308 -15.87 -23.78 -10.61
N ASP A 309 -15.57 -22.81 -11.49
CA ASP A 309 -15.03 -23.04 -12.83
C ASP A 309 -13.70 -23.80 -12.78
N THR A 310 -12.85 -23.54 -11.78
CA THR A 310 -11.50 -24.13 -11.67
C THR A 310 -11.41 -25.37 -10.78
N ASN A 311 -12.50 -25.81 -10.13
CA ASN A 311 -12.44 -26.86 -9.09
C ASN A 311 -11.81 -28.17 -9.57
N GLU A 312 -12.20 -28.66 -10.75
CA GLU A 312 -11.65 -29.91 -11.29
C GLU A 312 -10.16 -29.77 -11.63
N MET A 313 -9.79 -28.68 -12.30
CA MET A 313 -8.40 -28.39 -12.65
C MET A 313 -7.52 -28.26 -11.40
N ARG A 314 -7.93 -27.49 -10.39
CA ARG A 314 -7.18 -27.31 -9.14
C ARG A 314 -6.94 -28.61 -8.39
N ARG A 315 -7.92 -29.52 -8.41
CA ARG A 315 -7.76 -30.88 -7.84
C ARG A 315 -6.74 -31.72 -8.61
N LYS A 316 -6.75 -31.66 -9.95
CA LYS A 316 -5.80 -32.40 -10.80
C LYS A 316 -4.36 -31.92 -10.60
N ILE A 317 -4.14 -30.61 -10.47
CA ILE A 317 -2.80 -30.04 -10.30
C ILE A 317 -2.35 -29.95 -8.83
N GLY A 318 -3.21 -30.37 -7.89
CA GLY A 318 -2.85 -30.50 -6.47
C GLY A 318 -2.73 -29.18 -5.70
N VAL A 319 -3.46 -28.13 -6.09
CA VAL A 319 -3.46 -26.83 -5.37
C VAL A 319 -4.39 -26.90 -4.15
N PRO A 320 -3.88 -26.80 -2.90
CA PRO A 320 -4.72 -26.83 -1.71
C PRO A 320 -5.54 -25.56 -1.57
N ASP A 321 -6.84 -25.70 -1.25
CA ASP A 321 -7.75 -24.56 -1.02
C ASP A 321 -7.22 -23.60 0.05
N GLU A 322 -6.55 -24.08 1.08
CA GLU A 322 -6.05 -23.29 2.21
C GLU A 322 -4.92 -22.32 1.83
N ARG A 323 -4.18 -22.64 0.77
CA ARG A 323 -3.12 -21.77 0.22
C ARG A 323 -3.70 -20.68 -0.69
N LEU A 324 -4.90 -20.90 -1.23
CA LEU A 324 -5.50 -20.09 -2.29
C LEU A 324 -6.65 -19.21 -1.80
N ILE A 325 -7.52 -19.78 -0.96
CA ILE A 325 -8.77 -19.18 -0.50
C ILE A 325 -8.51 -18.49 0.82
N ARG A 326 -8.81 -17.20 0.86
CA ARG A 326 -8.67 -16.39 2.07
C ARG A 326 -9.77 -16.68 3.08
N LYS A 327 -9.36 -16.84 4.32
CA LYS A 327 -10.22 -16.86 5.50
C LYS A 327 -10.90 -15.50 5.68
N ARG A 328 -12.05 -15.53 6.34
CA ARG A 328 -12.89 -14.36 6.60
C ARG A 328 -12.95 -14.05 8.08
#